data_AF-A0A6C0DY30-F1
#
_entry.id   AF-A0A6C0DY30-F1
#
_cell.length_a   1.000
_cell.length_b   1.000
_cell.length_c   1.000
_cell.angle_alpha   90.00
_cell.angle_beta   90.00
_cell.angle_gamma   90.00
#
_symmetry.space_group_name_H-M   'P 1'
#
loop_
_entity.id
_entity.type
_entity.pdbx_description
1 polymer ?
#
loop_
_entity_poly.entity_id
_entity_poly.type
_entity_poly.pdbx_seq_one_letter_code
_entity_poly.pdbx_strand_id
1 'polypeptide(L)'
;MLKAAAHFRCNQRHPNKGKEILTREYKIVHLTEISITTNEAIKLIKSSLWTEQLNQCSIESLTNIMLGVLPRYIAGCLHPLSQAKYCMVHFGINDNGIAEGVLYDGILKKALDIASLINHIVDTKIICSPEEREIVKKFISFKIIKIKNGKNILETPENILLKKYEDDLIRNQEAQIKYEKEYIEWNSLFTKYMKQLTILFNEPKTRMELREYIFSKDNNSPVLDLIDSPFILEYLEHEEIALEKLDNTSPYYWICIWRDELMKDILARKPKKACILRPYMSPLKIIQTQTTMIPYWLAKNPKLKRYIVAVKLRKPKINIDIKYYNDHSGNIESVFRTISPRGDPCLSPLFI
;
A
#
# COMPACT_ATOMS: atom_id res chain seq x y z
N MET A 1 8.95 -44.38 14.28
CA MET A 1 7.64 -44.01 14.84
C MET A 1 7.74 -42.62 15.46
N LEU A 2 7.77 -41.56 14.64
CA LEU A 2 7.75 -40.15 15.06
C LEU A 2 7.00 -39.38 13.97
N LYS A 3 5.75 -39.01 14.28
CA LYS A 3 4.87 -38.21 13.41
C LYS A 3 5.37 -36.76 13.43
N ALA A 4 6.02 -36.33 12.36
CA ALA A 4 6.21 -34.91 12.09
C ALA A 4 4.86 -34.34 11.63
N ALA A 5 4.12 -33.72 12.55
CA ALA A 5 2.94 -32.93 12.25
C ALA A 5 3.39 -31.67 11.49
N ALA A 6 3.44 -31.77 10.15
CA ALA A 6 3.62 -30.62 9.28
C ALA A 6 2.50 -29.62 9.56
N HIS A 7 2.89 -28.46 10.10
CA HIS A 7 2.00 -27.35 10.35
C HIS A 7 1.29 -26.93 9.06
N PHE A 8 -0.02 -27.13 9.03
CA PHE A 8 -0.93 -26.53 8.07
C PHE A 8 -0.82 -25.00 8.16
N ARG A 9 0.05 -24.38 7.36
CA ARG A 9 -0.08 -22.95 7.04
C ARG A 9 -1.14 -22.80 5.96
N CYS A 10 -2.40 -22.99 6.35
CA CYS A 10 -3.50 -22.35 5.64
C CYS A 10 -3.34 -20.86 5.90
N ASN A 11 -2.89 -20.10 4.89
CA ASN A 11 -2.67 -18.66 5.00
C ASN A 11 -3.92 -17.97 5.56
N GLN A 12 -3.91 -17.69 6.86
CA GLN A 12 -4.88 -16.82 7.50
C GLN A 12 -4.49 -15.38 7.20
N ARG A 13 -5.37 -14.67 6.51
CA ARG A 13 -5.71 -13.25 6.72
C ARG A 13 -6.78 -12.87 5.69
N HIS A 14 -8.04 -12.82 6.13
CA HIS A 14 -9.04 -11.79 5.78
C HIS A 14 -10.31 -12.04 6.64
N PRO A 15 -10.85 -11.05 7.38
CA PRO A 15 -12.01 -11.24 8.28
C PRO A 15 -13.36 -11.39 7.56
N ASN A 16 -13.39 -11.22 6.23
CA ASN A 16 -14.61 -11.33 5.43
C ASN A 16 -14.51 -12.60 4.58
N LYS A 17 -14.63 -13.77 5.22
CA LYS A 17 -14.90 -15.00 4.47
C LYS A 17 -16.27 -14.88 3.85
N GLY A 18 -16.31 -14.62 2.55
CA GLY A 18 -17.44 -14.97 1.73
C GLY A 18 -17.91 -16.39 2.04
N LYS A 19 -19.19 -16.68 1.79
CA LYS A 19 -19.72 -18.06 1.78
C LYS A 19 -19.13 -18.82 0.59
N GLU A 20 -17.81 -19.00 0.56
CA GLU A 20 -17.20 -19.99 -0.31
C GLU A 20 -17.86 -21.32 0.02
N ILE A 21 -18.33 -21.98 -1.02
CA ILE A 21 -18.86 -23.32 -0.94
C ILE A 21 -18.01 -24.20 -1.83
N LEU A 22 -17.98 -25.49 -1.55
CA LEU A 22 -17.16 -26.45 -2.27
C LEU A 22 -17.30 -26.34 -3.81
N THR A 23 -18.48 -25.91 -4.28
CA THR A 23 -18.85 -25.81 -5.70
C THR A 23 -18.73 -24.41 -6.32
N ARG A 24 -18.37 -23.36 -5.56
CA ARG A 24 -18.29 -21.99 -6.08
C ARG A 24 -17.10 -21.23 -5.52
N GLU A 25 -16.50 -20.43 -6.40
CA GLU A 25 -15.42 -19.52 -6.10
C GLU A 25 -15.72 -18.14 -6.71
N TYR A 26 -15.36 -17.08 -5.99
CA TYR A 26 -15.48 -15.70 -6.43
C TYR A 26 -14.10 -15.05 -6.56
N LYS A 27 -13.93 -14.23 -7.61
CA LYS A 27 -12.73 -13.44 -7.87
C LYS A 27 -13.13 -12.07 -8.37
N ILE A 28 -12.68 -11.04 -7.65
CA ILE A 28 -12.77 -9.64 -8.07
C ILE A 28 -11.75 -9.39 -9.18
N VAL A 29 -12.11 -8.56 -10.16
CA VAL A 29 -11.19 -8.12 -11.22
C VAL A 29 -10.86 -6.66 -10.96
N HIS A 30 -9.69 -6.41 -10.39
CA HIS A 30 -9.15 -5.05 -10.25
C HIS A 30 -8.51 -4.61 -11.55
N LEU A 31 -8.55 -3.31 -11.86
CA LEU A 31 -7.72 -2.81 -12.97
C LEU A 31 -6.27 -2.85 -12.51
N THR A 32 -5.46 -3.72 -13.09
CA THR A 32 -4.00 -3.77 -12.90
C THR A 32 -3.30 -3.00 -14.02
N GLU A 33 -2.04 -2.62 -13.79
CA GLU A 33 -1.14 -2.11 -14.84
C GLU A 33 -1.61 -0.83 -15.57
N ILE A 34 -2.47 -0.03 -14.94
CA ILE A 34 -2.85 1.26 -15.50
C ILE A 34 -1.64 2.19 -15.52
N SER A 35 -1.08 2.41 -16.70
CA SER A 35 0.03 3.34 -16.93
C SER A 35 -0.50 4.76 -17.09
N ILE A 36 -0.85 5.39 -15.97
CA ILE A 36 -1.26 6.81 -15.90
C ILE A 36 -0.60 7.52 -14.73
N THR A 37 -0.34 8.81 -14.90
CA THR A 37 0.12 9.70 -13.84
C THR A 37 -0.99 9.98 -12.82
N THR A 38 -0.61 10.47 -11.63
CA THR A 38 -1.58 10.93 -10.61
C THR A 38 -2.52 12.00 -11.15
N ASN A 39 -2.02 12.93 -11.97
CA ASN A 39 -2.83 14.00 -12.56
C ASN A 39 -3.84 13.47 -13.58
N GLU A 40 -3.46 12.51 -14.40
CA GLU A 40 -4.37 11.82 -15.31
C GLU A 40 -5.42 11.01 -14.55
N ALA A 41 -5.03 10.32 -13.47
CA ALA A 41 -5.97 9.63 -12.60
C ALA A 41 -7.00 10.59 -11.98
N ILE A 42 -6.57 11.76 -11.51
CA ILE A 42 -7.47 12.81 -11.01
C ILE A 42 -8.44 13.27 -12.11
N LYS A 43 -7.94 13.54 -13.33
CA LYS A 43 -8.77 13.92 -14.49
C LYS A 43 -9.79 12.83 -14.82
N LEU A 44 -9.41 11.55 -14.79
CA LEU A 44 -10.32 10.43 -15.04
C LEU A 44 -11.40 10.30 -13.97
N ILE A 45 -11.04 10.47 -12.70
CA ILE A 45 -12.02 10.44 -11.61
C ILE A 45 -13.01 11.61 -11.75
N LYS A 46 -12.53 12.83 -11.97
CA LYS A 46 -13.37 14.04 -12.10
C LYS A 46 -14.28 13.99 -13.33
N SER A 47 -13.75 13.57 -14.47
CA SER A 47 -14.54 13.45 -15.70
C SER A 47 -15.48 12.25 -15.69
N SER A 48 -15.16 11.22 -14.91
CA SER A 48 -15.88 9.94 -14.89
C SER A 48 -16.03 9.30 -16.28
N LEU A 49 -15.12 9.63 -17.20
CA LEU A 49 -15.09 9.05 -18.53
C LEU A 49 -14.36 7.71 -18.51
N TRP A 50 -14.94 6.74 -19.22
CA TRP A 50 -14.31 5.46 -19.48
C TRP A 50 -13.52 5.56 -20.78
N THR A 51 -12.21 5.36 -20.72
CA THR A 51 -11.32 5.53 -21.87
C THR A 51 -10.96 4.20 -22.51
N GLU A 52 -10.40 4.23 -23.72
CA GLU A 52 -9.92 3.02 -24.40
C GLU A 52 -8.78 2.34 -23.63
N GLN A 53 -7.93 3.14 -22.96
CA GLN A 53 -6.91 2.58 -22.07
C GLN A 53 -7.53 1.77 -20.93
N LEU A 54 -8.62 2.25 -20.31
CA LEU A 54 -9.31 1.49 -19.25
C LEU A 54 -10.01 0.24 -19.79
N ASN A 55 -10.51 0.27 -21.04
CA ASN A 55 -10.99 -0.92 -21.76
C ASN A 55 -9.88 -1.97 -21.86
N GLN A 56 -8.71 -1.59 -22.37
CA GLN A 56 -7.57 -2.48 -22.53
C GLN A 56 -7.11 -3.05 -21.18
N CYS A 57 -6.93 -2.19 -20.17
CA CYS A 57 -6.56 -2.63 -18.82
C CYS A 57 -7.59 -3.61 -18.25
N SER A 58 -8.90 -3.45 -18.54
CA SER A 58 -9.92 -4.39 -18.07
C SER A 58 -9.77 -5.78 -18.69
N ILE A 59 -9.46 -5.85 -19.99
CA ILE A 59 -9.19 -7.12 -20.69
C ILE A 59 -7.91 -7.78 -20.16
N GLU A 60 -6.84 -7.02 -20.01
CA GLU A 60 -5.56 -7.50 -19.48
C GLU A 60 -5.72 -8.00 -18.04
N SER A 61 -6.41 -7.23 -17.20
CA SER A 61 -6.66 -7.62 -15.80
C SER A 61 -7.44 -8.92 -15.69
N LEU A 62 -8.49 -9.07 -16.49
CA LEU A 62 -9.28 -10.31 -16.57
C LEU A 62 -8.41 -11.48 -17.07
N THR A 63 -7.57 -11.23 -18.07
CA THR A 63 -6.67 -12.25 -18.63
C THR A 63 -5.65 -12.70 -17.59
N ASN A 64 -4.98 -11.75 -16.93
CA ASN A 64 -3.96 -12.00 -15.91
C ASN A 64 -4.53 -12.75 -14.71
N ILE A 65 -5.70 -12.36 -14.20
CA ILE A 65 -6.30 -13.08 -13.08
C ILE A 65 -6.75 -14.49 -13.48
N MET A 66 -7.26 -14.68 -14.71
CA MET A 66 -7.60 -16.02 -15.20
C MET A 66 -6.35 -16.90 -15.33
N LEU A 67 -5.25 -16.36 -15.88
CA LEU A 67 -3.97 -17.06 -16.00
C LEU A 67 -3.41 -17.47 -14.62
N GLY A 68 -3.46 -16.58 -13.63
CA GLY A 68 -2.92 -16.86 -12.30
C GLY A 68 -3.80 -17.76 -11.43
N VAL A 69 -5.13 -17.70 -11.60
CA VAL A 69 -6.07 -18.41 -10.71
C VAL A 69 -6.54 -19.74 -11.30
N LEU A 70 -6.93 -19.74 -12.58
CA LEU A 70 -7.67 -20.86 -13.16
C LEU A 70 -6.89 -22.20 -13.21
N PRO A 71 -5.56 -22.25 -13.46
CA PRO A 71 -4.82 -23.52 -13.49
C PRO A 71 -5.02 -24.36 -12.23
N ARG A 72 -4.92 -23.70 -11.06
CA ARG A 72 -5.08 -24.33 -9.75
C ARG A 72 -6.49 -24.91 -9.56
N TYR A 73 -7.54 -24.22 -10.02
CA TYR A 73 -8.91 -24.75 -9.91
C TYR A 73 -9.18 -25.84 -10.93
N ILE A 74 -8.61 -25.77 -12.15
CA ILE A 74 -8.70 -26.85 -13.13
C ILE A 74 -8.11 -28.13 -12.53
N ALA A 75 -6.86 -28.09 -12.07
CA ALA A 75 -6.23 -29.23 -11.41
C ALA A 75 -7.06 -29.71 -10.22
N GLY A 76 -7.40 -28.80 -9.30
CA GLY A 76 -8.10 -29.15 -8.07
C GLY A 76 -9.49 -29.74 -8.23
N CYS A 77 -10.27 -29.24 -9.19
CA CYS A 77 -11.67 -29.64 -9.35
C CYS A 77 -11.82 -30.89 -10.20
N LEU A 78 -10.92 -31.11 -11.16
CA LEU A 78 -10.91 -32.30 -12.00
C LEU A 78 -10.17 -33.48 -11.36
N HIS A 79 -9.37 -33.23 -10.30
CA HIS A 79 -8.64 -34.28 -9.59
C HIS A 79 -9.57 -35.41 -9.07
N PRO A 80 -9.17 -36.69 -9.15
CA PRO A 80 -9.98 -37.83 -8.67
C PRO A 80 -10.37 -37.75 -7.19
N LEU A 81 -9.50 -37.18 -6.35
CA LEU A 81 -9.78 -36.98 -4.92
C LEU A 81 -10.67 -35.77 -4.62
N SER A 82 -11.03 -34.96 -5.62
CA SER A 82 -11.95 -33.85 -5.44
C SER A 82 -13.30 -34.34 -4.90
N GLN A 83 -13.75 -33.76 -3.79
CA GLN A 83 -15.08 -34.01 -3.23
C GLN A 83 -16.19 -33.30 -4.03
N ALA A 84 -15.82 -32.29 -4.84
CA ALA A 84 -16.76 -31.52 -5.65
C ALA A 84 -17.08 -32.24 -6.96
N LYS A 85 -18.37 -32.46 -7.27
CA LYS A 85 -18.79 -32.95 -8.61
C LYS A 85 -18.54 -31.91 -9.71
N TYR A 86 -18.61 -30.64 -9.35
CA TYR A 86 -18.29 -29.51 -10.22
C TYR A 86 -17.85 -28.31 -9.37
N CYS A 87 -17.15 -27.37 -10.00
CA CYS A 87 -16.82 -26.08 -9.43
C CYS A 87 -17.14 -24.96 -10.42
N MET A 88 -17.60 -23.83 -9.92
CA MET A 88 -17.85 -22.62 -10.70
C MET A 88 -16.98 -21.48 -10.19
N VAL A 89 -16.02 -21.05 -11.00
CA VAL A 89 -15.18 -19.89 -10.72
C VAL A 89 -15.78 -18.67 -11.42
N HIS A 90 -16.15 -17.64 -10.66
CA HIS A 90 -16.72 -16.41 -11.20
C HIS A 90 -15.73 -15.26 -11.07
N PHE A 91 -15.44 -14.63 -12.21
CA PHE A 91 -14.67 -13.40 -12.28
C PHE A 91 -15.62 -12.20 -12.38
N GLY A 92 -15.35 -11.17 -11.59
CA GLY A 92 -16.21 -9.99 -11.41
C GLY A 92 -17.20 -10.11 -10.24
N ILE A 93 -16.92 -10.97 -9.27
CA ILE A 93 -17.69 -11.07 -8.02
C ILE A 93 -16.72 -10.99 -6.85
N ASN A 94 -17.00 -10.14 -5.87
CA ASN A 94 -16.17 -10.06 -4.66
C ASN A 94 -16.50 -11.15 -3.64
N ASP A 95 -15.73 -11.25 -2.57
CA ASP A 95 -15.91 -12.30 -1.56
C ASP A 95 -17.27 -12.20 -0.86
N ASN A 96 -17.86 -11.01 -0.77
CA ASN A 96 -19.21 -10.83 -0.21
C ASN A 96 -20.32 -11.29 -1.17
N GLY A 97 -19.99 -11.80 -2.36
CA GLY A 97 -20.95 -12.22 -3.38
C GLY A 97 -21.54 -11.04 -4.16
N ILE A 98 -20.98 -9.83 -4.03
CA ILE A 98 -21.44 -8.66 -4.76
C ILE A 98 -20.84 -8.69 -6.17
N ALA A 99 -21.71 -8.57 -7.16
CA ALA A 99 -21.32 -8.57 -8.57
C ALA A 99 -20.81 -7.18 -8.99
N GLU A 100 -19.52 -6.94 -8.79
CA GLU A 100 -18.83 -5.73 -9.24
C GLU A 100 -18.67 -5.71 -10.77
N GLY A 101 -18.46 -6.89 -11.35
CA GLY A 101 -18.35 -7.14 -12.78
C GLY A 101 -17.00 -6.74 -13.37
N VAL A 102 -16.76 -7.22 -14.59
CA VAL A 102 -15.73 -6.76 -15.51
C VAL A 102 -16.36 -5.64 -16.33
N LEU A 103 -15.86 -4.42 -16.17
CA LEU A 103 -16.31 -3.26 -16.92
C LEU A 103 -15.72 -3.28 -18.32
N TYR A 104 -16.56 -3.14 -19.34
CA TYR A 104 -16.09 -3.04 -20.73
C TYR A 104 -17.07 -2.23 -21.57
N ASP A 105 -16.54 -1.24 -22.30
CA ASP A 105 -17.32 -0.47 -23.26
C ASP A 105 -17.46 -1.27 -24.57
N GLY A 106 -18.68 -1.74 -24.83
CA GLY A 106 -18.99 -2.56 -25.99
C GLY A 106 -19.49 -3.96 -25.65
N ILE A 107 -18.97 -5.00 -26.31
CA ILE A 107 -19.38 -6.40 -26.13
C ILE A 107 -18.14 -7.20 -25.76
N LEU A 108 -18.01 -7.59 -24.48
CA LEU A 108 -16.82 -8.30 -23.96
C LEU A 108 -16.48 -9.56 -24.78
N LYS A 109 -17.49 -10.32 -25.20
CA LYS A 109 -17.30 -11.53 -26.03
C LYS A 109 -16.60 -11.26 -27.37
N LYS A 110 -16.70 -10.05 -27.92
CA LYS A 110 -16.00 -9.66 -29.15
C LYS A 110 -14.56 -9.21 -28.90
N ALA A 111 -14.26 -8.76 -27.68
CA ALA A 111 -12.97 -8.21 -27.30
C ALA A 111 -12.00 -9.28 -26.77
N LEU A 112 -12.54 -10.30 -26.10
CA LEU A 112 -11.74 -11.36 -25.51
C LEU A 112 -12.33 -12.73 -25.84
N ASP A 113 -11.53 -13.54 -26.55
CA ASP A 113 -11.83 -14.94 -26.77
C ASP A 113 -11.48 -15.78 -25.54
N ILE A 114 -12.45 -15.89 -24.63
CA ILE A 114 -12.33 -16.70 -23.42
C ILE A 114 -12.07 -18.18 -23.72
N ALA A 115 -12.55 -18.71 -24.84
CA ALA A 115 -12.31 -20.11 -25.20
C ALA A 115 -10.84 -20.35 -25.50
N SER A 116 -10.25 -19.49 -26.36
CA SER A 116 -8.82 -19.55 -26.68
C SER A 116 -7.95 -19.30 -25.46
N LEU A 117 -8.32 -18.38 -24.55
CA LEU A 117 -7.60 -18.17 -23.30
C LEU A 117 -7.61 -19.41 -22.38
N ILE A 118 -8.76 -20.07 -22.24
CA ILE A 118 -8.87 -21.31 -21.45
C ILE A 118 -8.03 -22.42 -22.07
N ASN A 119 -8.08 -22.59 -23.40
CA ASN A 119 -7.26 -23.57 -24.09
C ASN A 119 -5.77 -23.30 -23.88
N HIS A 120 -5.35 -22.04 -24.03
CA HIS A 120 -3.98 -21.63 -23.75
C HIS A 120 -3.55 -21.95 -22.30
N ILE A 121 -4.41 -21.68 -21.31
CA ILE A 121 -4.15 -22.05 -19.90
C ILE A 121 -3.96 -23.56 -19.76
N VAL A 122 -4.83 -24.37 -20.38
CA VAL A 122 -4.72 -25.83 -20.34
C VAL A 122 -3.43 -26.30 -21.00
N ASP A 123 -3.08 -25.73 -22.15
CA ASP A 123 -1.92 -26.16 -22.94
C ASP A 123 -0.59 -25.76 -22.30
N THR A 124 -0.55 -24.66 -21.55
CA THR A 124 0.70 -24.09 -21.00
C THR A 124 0.88 -24.28 -19.49
N LYS A 125 -0.21 -24.41 -18.72
CA LYS A 125 -0.15 -24.46 -17.25
C LYS A 125 -0.60 -25.78 -16.67
N ILE A 126 -1.28 -26.64 -17.41
CA ILE A 126 -1.75 -27.95 -16.92
C ILE A 126 -0.80 -29.06 -17.37
N ILE A 127 -0.34 -29.84 -16.39
CA ILE A 127 0.58 -30.96 -16.59
C ILE A 127 -0.22 -32.26 -16.49
N CYS A 128 -0.37 -32.94 -17.64
CA CYS A 128 -1.05 -34.22 -17.84
C CYS A 128 -0.61 -34.82 -19.19
N SER A 129 -1.01 -36.06 -19.50
CA SER A 129 -0.73 -36.67 -20.81
C SER A 129 -1.42 -35.90 -21.96
N PRO A 130 -0.94 -36.00 -23.21
CA PRO A 130 -1.60 -35.39 -24.36
C PRO A 130 -3.08 -35.82 -24.52
N GLU A 131 -3.38 -37.10 -24.28
CA GLU A 131 -4.74 -37.64 -24.34
C GLU A 131 -5.62 -37.07 -23.23
N GLU A 132 -5.09 -37.02 -22.00
CA GLU A 132 -5.77 -36.44 -20.85
C GLU A 132 -6.06 -34.94 -21.04
N ARG A 133 -5.16 -34.20 -21.71
CA ARG A 133 -5.34 -32.77 -21.96
C ARG A 133 -6.58 -32.47 -22.79
N GLU A 134 -6.81 -33.24 -23.85
CA GLU A 134 -8.01 -33.10 -24.68
C GLU A 134 -9.28 -33.49 -23.92
N ILE A 135 -9.16 -34.39 -22.95
CA ILE A 135 -10.25 -34.70 -22.04
C ILE A 135 -10.51 -33.51 -21.10
N VAL A 136 -9.48 -32.94 -20.47
CA VAL A 136 -9.58 -31.77 -19.58
C VAL A 136 -10.35 -30.64 -20.25
N LYS A 137 -10.03 -30.29 -21.51
CA LYS A 137 -10.73 -29.23 -22.27
C LYS A 137 -12.25 -29.47 -22.36
N LYS A 138 -12.69 -30.72 -22.57
CA LYS A 138 -14.12 -31.09 -22.66
C LYS A 138 -14.88 -30.92 -21.33
N PHE A 139 -14.18 -30.92 -20.20
CA PHE A 139 -14.78 -30.75 -18.87
C PHE A 139 -14.82 -29.31 -18.40
N ILE A 140 -14.36 -28.36 -19.23
CA ILE A 140 -14.40 -26.93 -18.97
C ILE A 140 -15.46 -26.28 -19.88
N SER A 141 -16.32 -25.46 -19.30
CA SER A 141 -17.29 -24.66 -20.03
C SER A 141 -17.35 -23.27 -19.42
N PHE A 142 -17.72 -22.25 -20.19
CA PHE A 142 -17.82 -20.89 -19.65
C PHE A 142 -19.07 -20.18 -20.14
N LYS A 143 -19.44 -19.12 -19.42
CA LYS A 143 -20.50 -18.18 -19.80
C LYS A 143 -20.09 -16.76 -19.46
N ILE A 144 -20.40 -15.82 -20.36
CA ILE A 144 -20.28 -14.39 -20.10
C ILE A 144 -21.70 -13.86 -19.83
N ILE A 145 -21.93 -13.38 -18.61
CA ILE A 145 -23.23 -12.88 -18.17
C ILE A 145 -23.16 -11.37 -18.12
N LYS A 146 -23.99 -10.68 -18.91
CA LYS A 146 -24.16 -9.23 -18.78
C LYS A 146 -24.99 -8.93 -17.53
N ILE A 147 -24.47 -8.10 -16.64
CA ILE A 147 -25.18 -7.65 -15.44
C ILE A 147 -26.18 -6.56 -15.85
N LYS A 148 -27.42 -6.65 -15.35
CA LYS A 148 -28.38 -5.55 -15.46
C LYS A 148 -27.97 -4.46 -14.48
N ASN A 149 -27.70 -3.26 -14.98
CA ASN A 149 -27.41 -2.12 -14.12
C ASN A 149 -28.70 -1.70 -13.39
N GLY A 150 -28.63 -1.55 -12.07
CA GLY A 150 -29.72 -1.00 -11.28
C GLY A 150 -29.94 0.47 -11.61
N LYS A 151 -31.15 0.98 -11.37
CA LYS A 151 -31.53 2.39 -11.61
C LYS A 151 -30.87 3.37 -10.64
N ASN A 152 -30.30 2.89 -9.53
CA ASN A 152 -29.66 3.72 -8.51
C ASN A 152 -28.23 4.07 -8.94
N ILE A 153 -28.14 4.89 -9.98
CA ILE A 153 -26.93 5.61 -10.34
C ILE A 153 -26.84 6.76 -9.34
N LEU A 154 -25.73 6.84 -8.59
CA LEU A 154 -25.53 7.92 -7.61
C LEU A 154 -25.57 9.27 -8.34
N GLU A 155 -26.44 10.17 -7.88
CA GLU A 155 -26.56 11.53 -8.39
C GLU A 155 -25.46 12.47 -7.88
N THR A 156 -24.75 12.08 -6.81
CA THR A 156 -23.71 12.94 -6.24
C THR A 156 -22.54 13.08 -7.21
N PRO A 157 -22.25 14.29 -7.69
CA PRO A 157 -21.22 14.54 -8.71
C PRO A 157 -19.79 14.43 -8.16
N GLU A 158 -19.61 14.48 -6.84
CA GLU A 158 -18.29 14.48 -6.20
C GLU A 158 -17.90 13.08 -5.71
N ASN A 159 -16.71 12.64 -6.11
CA ASN A 159 -16.10 11.43 -5.56
C ASN A 159 -15.50 11.74 -4.18
N ILE A 160 -16.16 11.28 -3.12
CA ILE A 160 -15.76 11.51 -1.72
C ILE A 160 -14.31 11.07 -1.45
N LEU A 161 -13.85 10.00 -2.09
CA LEU A 161 -12.47 9.52 -1.90
C LEU A 161 -11.45 10.46 -2.51
N LEU A 162 -11.76 11.06 -3.67
CA LEU A 162 -10.88 12.04 -4.29
C LEU A 162 -10.82 13.32 -3.45
N LYS A 163 -11.96 13.80 -2.96
CA LYS A 163 -12.02 14.97 -2.07
C LYS A 163 -11.18 14.76 -0.82
N LYS A 164 -11.34 13.60 -0.17
CA LYS A 164 -10.52 13.23 0.99
C LYS A 164 -9.02 13.20 0.67
N TYR A 165 -8.64 12.72 -0.51
CA TYR A 165 -7.25 12.75 -0.96
C TYR A 165 -6.74 14.19 -1.15
N GLU A 166 -7.51 15.07 -1.77
CA GLU A 166 -7.16 16.49 -1.95
C GLU A 166 -7.04 17.21 -0.59
N ASP A 167 -7.96 16.96 0.33
CA ASP A 167 -7.92 17.50 1.70
C ASP A 167 -6.68 17.00 2.49
N ASP A 168 -6.31 15.72 2.33
CA ASP A 168 -5.08 15.17 2.92
C ASP A 168 -3.82 15.86 2.37
N LEU A 169 -3.79 16.18 1.07
CA LEU A 169 -2.65 16.88 0.45
C LEU A 169 -2.51 18.30 1.00
N ILE A 170 -3.61 19.05 1.09
CA ILE A 170 -3.61 20.43 1.62
C ILE A 170 -3.09 20.42 3.05
N ARG A 171 -3.63 19.55 3.91
CA ARG A 171 -3.20 19.44 5.31
C ARG A 171 -1.72 19.08 5.45
N ASN A 172 -1.21 18.19 4.60
CA ASN A 172 0.20 17.83 4.59
C ASN A 172 1.10 19.00 4.15
N GLN A 173 0.68 19.77 3.15
CA GLN A 173 1.41 20.96 2.70
C GLN A 173 1.47 22.02 3.80
N GLU A 174 0.33 22.33 4.43
CA GLU A 174 0.27 23.28 5.55
C GLU A 174 1.17 22.85 6.72
N ALA A 175 1.14 21.56 7.08
CA ALA A 175 2.01 21.02 8.13
C ALA A 175 3.50 21.10 7.77
N GLN A 176 3.85 20.89 6.49
CA GLN A 176 5.22 21.00 6.01
C GLN A 176 5.73 22.45 6.04
N ILE A 177 4.92 23.40 5.54
CA ILE A 177 5.25 24.84 5.57
C ILE A 177 5.47 25.31 7.01
N LYS A 178 4.58 24.91 7.93
CA LYS A 178 4.71 25.23 9.35
C LYS A 178 6.01 24.67 9.93
N TYR A 179 6.31 23.41 9.68
CA TYR A 179 7.55 22.77 10.14
C TYR A 179 8.80 23.49 9.60
N GLU A 180 8.83 23.84 8.31
CA GLU A 180 9.96 24.52 7.68
C GLU A 180 10.21 25.89 8.33
N LYS A 181 9.15 26.65 8.58
CA LYS A 181 9.26 27.95 9.26
C LYS A 181 9.85 27.79 10.67
N GLU A 182 9.26 26.92 11.48
CA GLU A 182 9.74 26.65 12.84
C GLU A 182 11.18 26.13 12.84
N TYR A 183 11.55 25.30 11.86
CA TYR A 183 12.89 24.74 11.72
C TYR A 183 13.92 25.81 11.37
N ILE A 184 13.60 26.75 10.47
CA ILE A 184 14.49 27.86 10.13
C ILE A 184 14.77 28.72 11.36
N GLU A 185 13.73 29.09 12.11
CA GLU A 185 13.84 29.87 13.34
C GLU A 185 14.69 29.13 14.39
N TRP A 186 14.38 27.86 14.63
CA TRP A 186 15.12 27.00 15.54
C TRP A 186 16.59 26.85 15.12
N ASN A 187 16.85 26.59 13.84
CA ASN A 187 18.20 26.38 13.32
C ASN A 187 19.03 27.66 13.40
N SER A 188 18.42 28.83 13.18
CA SER A 188 19.09 30.12 13.35
C SER A 188 19.58 30.31 14.80
N LEU A 189 18.73 30.02 15.79
CA LEU A 189 19.12 30.05 17.21
C LEU A 189 20.19 29.01 17.53
N PHE A 190 19.98 27.77 17.11
CA PHE A 190 20.93 26.68 17.32
C PHE A 190 22.31 27.05 16.76
N THR A 191 22.40 27.47 15.49
CA THR A 191 23.66 27.88 14.86
C THR A 191 24.28 29.11 15.56
N LYS A 192 23.47 30.06 16.05
CA LYS A 192 23.98 31.22 16.81
C LYS A 192 24.75 30.76 18.05
N TYR A 193 24.21 29.82 18.84
CA TYR A 193 24.79 29.42 20.14
C TYR A 193 25.67 28.16 20.09
N MET A 194 25.73 27.44 18.96
CA MET A 194 26.68 26.34 18.74
C MET A 194 28.10 26.81 18.38
N LYS A 195 28.33 28.13 18.28
CA LYS A 195 29.66 28.69 17.99
C LYS A 195 30.66 28.37 19.11
N GLN A 196 31.94 28.53 18.82
CA GLN A 196 33.02 28.41 19.80
C GLN A 196 32.83 29.40 20.95
N LEU A 197 33.23 29.01 22.17
CA LEU A 197 33.05 29.83 23.39
C LEU A 197 33.70 31.20 23.27
N THR A 198 34.92 31.27 22.74
CA THR A 198 35.62 32.53 22.48
C THR A 198 34.83 33.43 21.54
N ILE A 199 34.24 32.89 20.47
CA ILE A 199 33.41 33.66 19.54
C ILE A 199 32.16 34.20 20.27
N LEU A 200 31.49 33.37 21.06
CA LEU A 200 30.32 33.78 21.83
C LEU A 200 30.64 34.86 22.87
N PHE A 201 31.80 34.78 23.52
CA PHE A 201 32.25 35.77 24.51
C PHE A 201 32.65 37.10 23.87
N ASN A 202 33.27 37.04 22.69
CA ASN A 202 33.86 38.21 22.03
C ASN A 202 32.87 38.92 21.10
N GLU A 203 31.82 38.24 20.62
CA GLU A 203 30.79 38.86 19.78
C GLU A 203 29.87 39.80 20.60
N PRO A 204 29.72 41.10 20.24
CA PRO A 204 29.06 42.09 21.10
C PRO A 204 27.65 41.71 21.56
N LYS A 205 26.84 41.09 20.69
CA LYS A 205 25.46 40.73 21.02
C LYS A 205 25.38 39.63 22.07
N THR A 206 26.10 38.54 21.87
CA THR A 206 26.12 37.41 22.81
C THR A 206 26.87 37.75 24.09
N ARG A 207 27.87 38.63 24.02
CA ARG A 207 28.56 39.18 25.19
C ARG A 207 27.61 39.95 26.11
N MET A 208 26.71 40.78 25.55
CA MET A 208 25.67 41.47 26.32
C MET A 208 24.62 40.51 26.90
N GLU A 209 24.19 39.51 26.13
CA GLU A 209 23.27 38.47 26.63
C GLU A 209 23.90 37.67 27.80
N LEU A 210 25.19 37.35 27.71
CA LEU A 210 25.95 36.71 28.78
C LEU A 210 26.05 37.62 30.01
N ARG A 211 26.31 38.92 29.83
CA ARG A 211 26.34 39.91 30.91
C ARG A 211 25.04 39.92 31.70
N GLU A 212 23.91 40.02 31.00
CA GLU A 212 22.57 40.02 31.61
C GLU A 212 22.31 38.72 32.36
N TYR A 213 22.73 37.59 31.79
CA TYR A 213 22.63 36.29 32.44
C TYR A 213 23.43 36.24 33.74
N ILE A 214 24.71 36.60 33.71
CA ILE A 214 25.57 36.60 34.90
C ILE A 214 24.99 37.54 35.94
N PHE A 215 24.60 38.77 35.57
CA PHE A 215 24.01 39.74 36.49
C PHE A 215 22.75 39.21 37.20
N SER A 216 21.93 38.41 36.50
CA SER A 216 20.74 37.78 37.08
C SER A 216 21.02 36.64 38.06
N LYS A 217 22.23 36.05 38.01
CA LYS A 217 22.65 34.90 38.83
C LYS A 217 23.59 35.32 39.96
N ASP A 218 24.51 36.23 39.67
CA ASP A 218 25.52 36.79 40.58
C ASP A 218 25.91 38.20 40.10
N ASN A 219 25.33 39.21 40.73
CA ASN A 219 25.56 40.62 40.39
C ASN A 219 26.93 41.16 40.83
N ASN A 220 27.67 40.40 41.64
CA ASN A 220 29.00 40.78 42.14
C ASN A 220 30.12 39.96 41.49
N SER A 221 29.81 39.18 40.45
CA SER A 221 30.80 38.38 39.73
C SER A 221 31.89 39.28 39.13
N PRO A 222 33.19 39.00 39.37
CA PRO A 222 34.29 39.77 38.79
C PRO A 222 34.35 39.69 37.26
N VAL A 223 33.65 38.71 36.67
CA VAL A 223 33.55 38.54 35.22
C VAL A 223 32.70 39.65 34.58
N LEU A 224 31.83 40.33 35.32
CA LEU A 224 31.06 41.46 34.81
C LEU A 224 31.98 42.62 34.40
N ASP A 225 33.01 42.91 35.21
CA ASP A 225 34.02 43.92 34.88
C ASP A 225 34.82 43.53 33.63
N LEU A 226 35.17 42.24 33.50
CA LEU A 226 35.85 41.73 32.30
C LEU A 226 34.99 41.89 31.05
N ILE A 227 33.69 41.58 31.14
CA ILE A 227 32.74 41.75 30.04
C ILE A 227 32.61 43.21 29.62
N ASP A 228 32.53 44.14 30.58
CA ASP A 228 32.38 45.58 30.33
C ASP A 228 33.69 46.24 29.85
N SER A 229 34.82 45.54 29.97
CA SER A 229 36.14 45.97 29.48
C SER A 229 36.43 45.53 28.04
N PRO A 230 37.50 46.05 27.38
CA PRO A 230 37.94 45.58 26.06
C PRO A 230 38.61 44.19 26.08
N PHE A 231 38.52 43.44 27.18
CA PHE A 231 39.07 42.09 27.32
C PHE A 231 38.55 41.14 26.22
N ILE A 232 39.45 40.35 25.64
CA ILE A 232 39.16 39.34 24.63
C ILE A 232 39.45 37.98 25.23
N LEU A 233 38.45 37.08 25.22
CA LEU A 233 38.63 35.71 25.65
C LEU A 233 39.45 34.95 24.60
N GLU A 234 40.65 34.55 24.98
CA GLU A 234 41.54 33.72 24.16
C GLU A 234 41.09 32.26 24.16
N TYR A 235 41.55 31.49 23.18
CA TYR A 235 41.23 30.06 23.09
C TYR A 235 42.13 29.27 24.05
N LEU A 236 41.50 28.41 24.84
CA LEU A 236 42.14 27.40 25.67
C LEU A 236 41.87 26.00 25.12
N GLU A 237 42.77 25.08 25.41
CA GLU A 237 42.58 23.66 25.08
C GLU A 237 41.51 23.02 25.98
N HIS A 238 41.01 21.86 25.56
CA HIS A 238 39.87 21.22 26.20
C HIS A 238 40.11 20.90 27.69
N GLU A 239 41.32 20.46 28.03
CA GLU A 239 41.72 20.11 29.39
C GLU A 239 41.77 21.34 30.31
N GLU A 240 42.21 22.49 29.79
CA GLU A 240 42.27 23.76 30.53
C GLU A 240 40.86 24.30 30.78
N ILE A 241 39.99 24.25 29.76
CA ILE A 241 38.58 24.63 29.91
C ILE A 241 37.90 23.77 30.99
N ALA A 242 38.25 22.49 31.11
CA ALA A 242 37.68 21.62 32.14
C ALA A 242 38.02 22.06 33.57
N LEU A 243 39.20 22.63 33.77
CA LEU A 243 39.62 23.20 35.06
C LEU A 243 38.91 24.54 35.33
N GLU A 244 38.89 25.42 34.33
CA GLU A 244 38.26 26.74 34.41
C GLU A 244 36.75 26.67 34.67
N LYS A 245 36.09 25.58 34.22
CA LYS A 245 34.67 25.30 34.52
C LYS A 245 34.36 25.06 36.00
N LEU A 246 35.38 24.92 36.85
CA LEU A 246 35.20 24.76 38.31
C LEU A 246 35.34 26.09 39.07
N ASP A 247 35.83 27.14 38.41
CA ASP A 247 36.10 28.44 39.01
C ASP A 247 35.04 29.47 38.60
N ASN A 248 34.18 29.88 39.52
CA ASN A 248 33.14 30.87 39.25
C ASN A 248 33.67 32.30 39.02
N THR A 249 34.96 32.55 39.21
CA THR A 249 35.62 33.81 38.83
C THR A 249 36.12 33.79 37.38
N SER A 250 36.09 32.63 36.71
CA SER A 250 36.51 32.47 35.33
C SER A 250 35.42 32.87 34.33
N PRO A 251 35.75 33.58 33.24
CA PRO A 251 34.86 33.76 32.09
C PRO A 251 34.37 32.43 31.50
N TYR A 252 35.21 31.39 31.53
CA TYR A 252 34.90 30.07 30.96
C TYR A 252 33.81 29.33 31.74
N TYR A 253 33.77 29.47 33.06
CA TYR A 253 32.68 28.94 33.89
C TYR A 253 31.34 29.50 33.45
N TRP A 254 31.22 30.83 33.40
CA TRP A 254 29.96 31.50 33.12
C TRP A 254 29.46 31.26 31.71
N ILE A 255 30.33 31.34 30.71
CA ILE A 255 29.92 31.11 29.32
C ILE A 255 29.53 29.66 29.05
N CYS A 256 30.15 28.70 29.73
CA CYS A 256 29.77 27.30 29.62
C CYS A 256 28.38 27.05 30.20
N ILE A 257 28.14 27.50 31.44
CA ILE A 257 26.84 27.31 32.10
C ILE A 257 25.72 28.02 31.32
N TRP A 258 25.95 29.28 30.95
CA TRP A 258 25.00 30.05 30.14
C TRP A 258 24.65 29.35 28.83
N ARG A 259 25.66 28.91 28.08
CA ARG A 259 25.45 28.21 26.81
C ARG A 259 24.74 26.88 27.04
N ASP A 260 25.12 26.10 28.05
CA ASP A 260 24.54 24.80 28.32
C ASP A 260 23.05 24.92 28.71
N GLU A 261 22.68 25.90 29.53
CA GLU A 261 21.29 26.21 29.86
C GLU A 261 20.49 26.66 28.63
N LEU A 262 21.01 27.60 27.84
CA LEU A 262 20.35 28.06 26.61
C LEU A 262 20.20 26.92 25.59
N MET A 263 21.24 26.12 25.40
CA MET A 263 21.23 25.01 24.45
C MET A 263 20.26 23.93 24.86
N LYS A 264 20.10 23.66 26.16
CA LYS A 264 19.07 22.75 26.68
C LYS A 264 17.67 23.22 26.26
N ASP A 265 17.37 24.50 26.40
CA ASP A 265 16.08 25.07 26.01
C ASP A 265 15.87 25.06 24.48
N ILE A 266 16.89 25.42 23.71
CA ILE A 266 16.84 25.39 22.24
C ILE A 266 16.62 23.96 21.74
N LEU A 267 17.35 22.98 22.29
CA LEU A 267 17.21 21.58 21.91
C LEU A 267 15.82 21.04 22.29
N ALA A 268 15.26 21.43 23.43
CA ALA A 268 13.92 21.05 23.85
C ALA A 268 12.82 21.59 22.90
N ARG A 269 13.07 22.74 22.25
CA ARG A 269 12.17 23.36 21.27
C ARG A 269 12.36 22.88 19.84
N LYS A 270 13.23 21.88 19.59
CA LYS A 270 13.48 21.37 18.23
C LYS A 270 12.16 20.93 17.57
N PRO A 271 11.78 21.54 16.44
CA PRO A 271 10.55 21.19 15.75
C PRO A 271 10.55 19.72 15.36
N LYS A 272 9.43 19.05 15.58
CA LYS A 272 9.24 17.67 15.16
C LYS A 272 8.70 17.68 13.74
N LYS A 273 9.37 16.94 12.85
CA LYS A 273 8.87 16.75 11.48
C LYS A 273 7.44 16.23 11.57
N ALA A 274 6.53 16.93 10.90
CA ALA A 274 5.12 16.52 10.88
C ALA A 274 5.02 15.08 10.39
N CYS A 275 4.20 14.28 11.08
CA CYS A 275 3.84 12.97 10.56
C CYS A 275 2.94 13.21 9.35
N ILE A 276 3.54 13.17 8.15
CA ILE A 276 2.82 13.32 6.90
C ILE A 276 1.74 12.23 6.86
N LEU A 277 0.48 12.65 6.84
CA LEU A 277 -0.64 11.73 6.68
C LEU A 277 -0.48 11.07 5.32
N ARG A 278 -0.21 9.77 5.31
CA ARG A 278 -0.23 9.03 4.05
C ARG A 278 -1.66 9.09 3.53
N PRO A 279 -1.91 9.61 2.31
CA PRO A 279 -3.26 9.70 1.79
C PRO A 279 -3.89 8.32 1.82
N TYR A 280 -5.06 8.20 2.44
CA TYR A 280 -5.69 6.90 2.69
C TYR A 280 -5.92 6.10 1.39
N MET A 281 -6.21 6.80 0.30
CA MET A 281 -6.37 6.26 -1.05
C MET A 281 -5.75 7.22 -2.06
N SER A 282 -4.74 6.79 -2.81
CA SER A 282 -4.24 7.56 -3.96
C SER A 282 -5.27 7.54 -5.10
N PRO A 283 -5.27 8.54 -6.01
CA PRO A 283 -6.14 8.57 -7.18
C PRO A 283 -6.06 7.30 -8.02
N LEU A 284 -4.85 6.77 -8.22
CA LEU A 284 -4.66 5.50 -8.93
C LEU A 284 -5.38 4.35 -8.21
N LYS A 285 -5.24 4.25 -6.89
CA LYS A 285 -5.90 3.21 -6.10
C LYS A 285 -7.43 3.32 -6.11
N ILE A 286 -7.96 4.54 -6.18
CA ILE A 286 -9.41 4.78 -6.37
C ILE A 286 -9.89 4.15 -7.69
N ILE A 287 -9.14 4.36 -8.78
CA ILE A 287 -9.45 3.77 -10.09
C ILE A 287 -9.30 2.25 -10.07
N GLN A 288 -8.19 1.74 -9.54
CA GLN A 288 -7.87 0.30 -9.50
C GLN A 288 -8.90 -0.52 -8.70
N THR A 289 -9.39 0.04 -7.59
CA THR A 289 -10.37 -0.64 -6.75
C THR A 289 -11.73 -0.78 -7.45
N GLN A 290 -12.02 0.07 -8.45
CA GLN A 290 -13.23 0.13 -9.29
C GLN A 290 -14.57 0.30 -8.56
N THR A 291 -14.80 -0.38 -7.43
CA THR A 291 -16.08 -0.49 -6.72
C THR A 291 -16.74 0.87 -6.49
N THR A 292 -15.95 1.86 -6.08
CA THR A 292 -16.41 3.23 -5.83
C THR A 292 -16.64 4.04 -7.10
N MET A 293 -15.99 3.69 -8.20
CA MET A 293 -16.08 4.39 -9.48
C MET A 293 -17.17 3.83 -10.40
N ILE A 294 -17.56 2.56 -10.22
CA ILE A 294 -18.58 1.89 -11.04
C ILE A 294 -19.85 2.74 -11.22
N PRO A 295 -20.47 3.33 -10.17
CA PRO A 295 -21.69 4.11 -10.35
C PRO A 295 -21.47 5.32 -11.27
N TYR A 296 -20.36 6.03 -11.08
CA TYR A 296 -20.00 7.23 -11.86
C TYR A 296 -19.70 6.90 -13.32
N TRP A 297 -18.92 5.84 -13.57
CA TRP A 297 -18.62 5.40 -14.93
C TRP A 297 -19.86 4.92 -15.66
N LEU A 298 -20.75 4.16 -15.01
CA LEU A 298 -21.99 3.73 -15.64
C LEU A 298 -22.95 4.89 -15.92
N ALA A 299 -22.92 5.95 -15.11
CA ALA A 299 -23.70 7.16 -15.33
C ALA A 299 -23.29 7.90 -16.61
N LYS A 300 -21.98 8.09 -16.79
CA LYS A 300 -21.41 8.94 -17.83
C LYS A 300 -21.07 8.21 -19.13
N ASN A 301 -21.04 6.88 -19.13
CA ASN A 301 -20.65 6.08 -20.29
C ASN A 301 -21.78 5.10 -20.66
N PRO A 302 -22.77 5.51 -21.48
CA PRO A 302 -23.98 4.71 -21.75
C PRO A 302 -23.72 3.34 -22.41
N LYS A 303 -22.59 3.22 -23.12
CA LYS A 303 -22.17 1.98 -23.80
C LYS A 303 -21.41 1.02 -22.88
N LEU A 304 -20.92 1.52 -21.73
CA LEU A 304 -20.22 0.75 -20.72
C LEU A 304 -21.16 -0.26 -20.06
N LYS A 305 -20.71 -1.51 -20.01
CA LYS A 305 -21.48 -2.61 -19.43
C LYS A 305 -20.62 -3.36 -18.43
N ARG A 306 -21.29 -4.01 -17.48
CA ARG A 306 -20.67 -4.93 -16.53
C ARG A 306 -20.94 -6.37 -16.93
N TYR A 307 -19.92 -7.20 -16.81
CA TYR A 307 -19.98 -8.62 -17.14
C TYR A 307 -19.48 -9.50 -16.00
N ILE A 308 -20.00 -10.71 -15.90
CA ILE A 308 -19.41 -11.78 -15.08
C ILE A 308 -18.94 -12.86 -16.03
N VAL A 309 -17.69 -13.29 -15.88
CA VAL A 309 -17.19 -14.48 -16.58
C VAL A 309 -17.26 -15.65 -15.60
N ALA A 310 -18.10 -16.64 -15.88
CA ALA A 310 -18.23 -17.82 -15.04
C ALA A 310 -17.68 -19.04 -15.79
N VAL A 311 -16.65 -19.65 -15.22
CA VAL A 311 -16.04 -20.89 -15.72
C VAL A 311 -16.52 -22.06 -14.87
N LYS A 312 -17.16 -23.04 -15.51
CA LYS A 312 -17.65 -24.27 -14.90
C LYS A 312 -16.70 -25.41 -15.24
N LEU A 313 -16.17 -26.02 -14.18
CA LEU A 313 -15.29 -27.17 -14.18
C LEU A 313 -16.09 -28.39 -13.71
N ARG A 314 -16.16 -29.45 -14.51
CA ARG A 314 -16.90 -30.68 -14.14
C ARG A 314 -15.90 -31.80 -13.85
N LYS A 315 -16.10 -32.54 -12.76
CA LYS A 315 -15.24 -33.67 -12.44
C LYS A 315 -15.44 -34.79 -13.47
N PRO A 316 -14.37 -35.32 -14.09
CA PRO A 316 -14.46 -36.46 -14.98
C PRO A 316 -14.86 -37.72 -14.21
N LYS A 317 -15.49 -38.68 -14.91
CA LYS A 317 -15.74 -40.03 -14.37
C LYS A 317 -14.49 -40.92 -14.41
N ILE A 318 -13.54 -40.57 -15.25
CA ILE A 318 -12.25 -41.24 -15.37
C ILE A 318 -11.23 -40.58 -14.44
N ASN A 319 -10.24 -41.35 -14.00
CA ASN A 319 -9.12 -40.80 -13.25
C ASN A 319 -8.16 -40.12 -14.22
N ILE A 320 -7.78 -38.88 -13.91
CA ILE A 320 -6.83 -38.08 -14.66
C ILE A 320 -5.71 -37.70 -13.70
N ASP A 321 -4.44 -37.95 -14.04
CA ASP A 321 -3.31 -37.38 -13.29
C ASP A 321 -3.12 -35.93 -13.73
N ILE A 322 -3.65 -35.01 -12.92
CA ILE A 322 -3.67 -33.59 -13.23
C ILE A 322 -2.89 -32.79 -12.20
N LYS A 323 -1.88 -32.06 -12.70
CA LYS A 323 -1.07 -31.13 -11.93
C LYS A 323 -1.07 -29.78 -12.65
N TYR A 324 -0.58 -28.75 -11.99
CA TYR A 324 -0.44 -27.43 -12.62
C TYR A 324 0.92 -26.80 -12.29
N TYR A 325 1.42 -25.97 -13.19
CA TYR A 325 2.58 -25.14 -12.96
C TYR A 325 2.17 -23.88 -12.19
N ASN A 326 2.73 -23.68 -11.00
CA ASN A 326 2.48 -22.51 -10.18
C ASN A 326 3.54 -21.44 -10.44
N ASP A 327 3.16 -20.37 -11.15
CA ASP A 327 4.07 -19.27 -11.50
C ASP A 327 4.69 -18.58 -10.28
N HIS A 328 4.01 -18.58 -9.13
CA HIS A 328 4.50 -17.93 -7.92
C HIS A 328 5.61 -18.74 -7.24
N SER A 329 5.47 -20.07 -7.21
CA SER A 329 6.45 -20.95 -6.57
C SER A 329 7.50 -21.50 -7.55
N GLY A 330 7.24 -21.40 -8.86
CA GLY A 330 8.04 -22.04 -9.90
C GLY A 330 7.92 -23.56 -9.94
N ASN A 331 7.00 -24.15 -9.17
CA ASN A 331 6.90 -25.60 -8.98
C ASN A 331 5.66 -26.18 -9.66
N ILE A 332 5.72 -27.48 -9.93
CA ILE A 332 4.56 -28.28 -10.34
C ILE A 332 3.86 -28.75 -9.06
N GLU A 333 2.57 -28.46 -8.96
CA GLU A 333 1.76 -28.78 -7.79
C GLU A 333 0.56 -29.66 -8.16
N SER A 334 0.25 -30.61 -7.30
CA SER A 334 -0.99 -31.39 -7.35
C SER A 334 -1.90 -30.94 -6.21
N VAL A 335 -3.16 -30.66 -6.52
CA VAL A 335 -4.16 -30.18 -5.56
C VAL A 335 -5.50 -30.86 -5.82
N PHE A 336 -6.37 -30.92 -4.80
CA PHE A 336 -7.75 -31.37 -4.94
C PHE A 336 -8.71 -30.53 -4.10
N ARG A 337 -9.93 -30.33 -4.59
CA ARG A 337 -10.97 -29.55 -3.90
C ARG A 337 -11.63 -30.40 -2.81
N THR A 338 -11.59 -29.93 -1.57
CA THR A 338 -12.10 -30.66 -0.39
C THR A 338 -12.63 -29.70 0.67
N ILE A 339 -13.22 -30.24 1.74
CA ILE A 339 -13.52 -29.50 2.98
C ILE A 339 -12.36 -29.73 3.95
N SER A 340 -11.80 -28.64 4.47
CA SER A 340 -10.74 -28.66 5.48
C SER A 340 -11.25 -29.24 6.81
N PRO A 341 -10.38 -29.65 7.74
CA PRO A 341 -10.79 -30.10 9.08
C PRO A 341 -11.59 -29.07 9.88
N ARG A 342 -11.50 -27.77 9.51
CA ARG A 342 -12.26 -26.67 10.14
C ARG A 342 -13.63 -26.44 9.49
N GLY A 343 -14.02 -27.26 8.51
CA GLY A 343 -15.28 -27.13 7.80
C GLY A 343 -15.26 -26.15 6.61
N ASP A 344 -14.13 -25.47 6.36
CA ASP A 344 -14.01 -24.53 5.24
C ASP A 344 -13.67 -25.26 3.92
N PRO A 345 -14.27 -24.91 2.78
CA PRO A 345 -13.82 -25.42 1.48
C PRO A 345 -12.41 -24.93 1.17
N CYS A 346 -11.58 -25.79 0.61
CA CYS A 346 -10.22 -25.45 0.24
C CYS A 346 -9.72 -26.28 -0.95
N LEU A 347 -8.59 -25.86 -1.51
CA LEU A 347 -7.77 -26.66 -2.40
C LEU A 347 -6.61 -27.22 -1.56
N SER A 348 -6.66 -28.53 -1.28
CA SER A 348 -5.63 -29.19 -0.49
C SER A 348 -4.51 -29.68 -1.42
N PRO A 349 -3.23 -29.40 -1.10
CA PRO A 349 -2.12 -30.03 -1.80
C PRO A 349 -2.13 -31.54 -1.57
N LEU A 350 -1.67 -32.28 -2.57
CA LEU A 350 -1.34 -33.68 -2.45
C LEU A 350 0.15 -33.77 -2.10
N PHE A 351 0.46 -34.04 -0.83
CA PHE A 351 1.82 -34.36 -0.42
C PHE A 351 2.06 -35.83 -0.77
N ILE A 352 2.90 -36.08 -1.77
CA ILE A 352 3.39 -37.42 -2.13
C ILE A 352 4.65 -37.69 -1.32
#